data_AF-A0A354K4F5-F1
#
_entry.id   AF-A0A354K4F5-F1
#
_cell.length_a   1.000
_cell.length_b   1.000
_cell.length_c   1.000
_cell.angle_alpha   90.00
_cell.angle_beta   90.00
_cell.angle_gamma   90.00
#
_symmetry.space_group_name_H-M   'P 1'
#
loop_
_entity.id
_entity.type
_entity.pdbx_description
1 polymer ?
#
loop_
_entity_poly.entity_id
_entity_poly.type
_entity_poly.pdbx_seq_one_letter_code
_entity_poly.pdbx_strand_id
1 'polypeptide(L)'
;MKQVIGFNKPTEPNGYLSNWYAAPFTVDGKQFTNVEQYMLYLKAVMFGAEDTAAQILRTADQTMLKQLGRLIWNANNTVWNGLRQIALCKALREKFGQNDNLRAQLLSTGDAILANCAGKENVFGTGLDLNADFANLHNWNGQNLLGFTLMYVRDQFKG
;
A
#
# COMPACT_ATOMS: atom_id res chain seq x y z
N MET A 1 -18.25 -3.33 19.19
CA MET A 1 -16.97 -2.72 18.76
C MET A 1 -16.63 -3.29 17.39
N LYS A 2 -16.22 -2.48 16.40
CA LYS A 2 -15.83 -3.04 15.09
C LYS A 2 -14.59 -3.92 15.26
N GLN A 3 -14.55 -5.07 14.58
CA GLN A 3 -13.37 -5.93 14.55
C GLN A 3 -12.19 -5.18 13.92
N VAL A 4 -10.98 -5.38 14.44
CA VAL A 4 -9.74 -4.84 13.85
C VAL A 4 -8.92 -6.00 13.30
N ILE A 5 -8.51 -5.91 12.03
CA ILE A 5 -7.66 -6.89 11.35
C ILE A 5 -6.28 -6.27 11.15
N GLY A 6 -5.28 -6.81 11.85
CA GLY A 6 -3.88 -6.43 11.68
C GLY A 6 -3.23 -7.12 10.48
N PHE A 7 -2.37 -6.40 9.77
CA PHE A 7 -1.49 -6.93 8.72
C PHE A 7 -0.18 -6.15 8.67
N ASN A 8 0.89 -6.74 8.13
CA ASN A 8 2.17 -6.04 7.93
C ASN A 8 2.91 -6.59 6.69
N LYS A 9 3.63 -7.71 6.84
CA LYS A 9 4.45 -8.27 5.76
C LYS A 9 3.63 -9.21 4.87
N PRO A 10 4.01 -9.36 3.58
CA PRO A 10 3.30 -10.22 2.65
C PRO A 10 3.33 -11.72 3.02
N THR A 11 4.30 -12.14 3.84
CA THR A 11 4.47 -13.53 4.31
C THR A 11 3.73 -13.82 5.62
N GLU A 12 3.10 -12.83 6.23
CA GLU A 12 2.39 -12.95 7.50
C GLU A 12 0.88 -13.10 7.25
N PRO A 13 0.08 -13.49 8.28
CA PRO A 13 -1.38 -13.48 8.17
C PRO A 13 -1.91 -12.14 7.65
N ASN A 14 -2.91 -12.19 6.77
CA ASN A 14 -3.45 -11.03 6.06
C ASN A 14 -2.42 -10.28 5.19
N GLY A 15 -1.29 -10.90 4.86
CA GLY A 15 -0.24 -10.31 4.04
C GLY A 15 -0.69 -9.83 2.66
N TYR A 16 -1.79 -10.37 2.13
CA TYR A 16 -2.43 -9.90 0.89
C TYR A 16 -2.86 -8.43 0.93
N LEU A 17 -3.05 -7.85 2.12
CA LEU A 17 -3.34 -6.42 2.31
C LEU A 17 -2.09 -5.53 2.18
N SER A 18 -0.88 -6.10 2.28
CA SER A 18 0.38 -5.37 2.18
C SER A 18 0.61 -4.82 0.76
N ASN A 19 1.23 -3.62 0.68
CA ASN A 19 1.69 -3.06 -0.59
C ASN A 19 2.78 -3.91 -1.26
N TRP A 20 3.52 -4.68 -0.46
CA TRP A 20 4.60 -5.54 -0.91
C TRP A 20 4.13 -6.93 -1.36
N TYR A 21 2.84 -7.25 -1.21
CA TYR A 21 2.31 -8.53 -1.65
C TYR A 21 2.35 -8.63 -3.18
N ALA A 22 2.98 -9.69 -3.67
CA ALA A 22 3.09 -9.97 -5.10
C ALA A 22 1.72 -10.30 -5.69
N ALA A 23 1.12 -9.31 -6.34
CA ALA A 23 -0.17 -9.39 -7.00
C ALA A 23 -0.07 -8.52 -8.25
N PRO A 24 0.30 -9.10 -9.40
CA PRO A 24 0.50 -8.32 -10.61
C PRO A 24 -0.79 -7.60 -11.04
N PHE A 25 -0.65 -6.38 -11.53
CA PHE A 25 -1.72 -5.60 -12.13
C PHE A 25 -1.15 -4.63 -13.17
N THR A 26 -2.00 -4.17 -14.08
CA THR A 26 -1.62 -3.25 -15.15
C THR A 26 -2.32 -1.90 -15.00
N VAL A 27 -1.57 -0.82 -15.16
CA VAL A 27 -2.10 0.56 -15.18
C VAL A 27 -1.52 1.29 -16.37
N ASP A 28 -2.38 1.88 -17.21
CA ASP A 28 -1.98 2.69 -18.37
C ASP A 28 -0.93 1.96 -19.26
N GLY A 29 -1.19 0.67 -19.52
CA GLY A 29 -0.34 -0.22 -20.33
C GLY A 29 0.95 -0.70 -19.65
N LYS A 30 1.20 -0.36 -18.39
CA LYS A 30 2.41 -0.75 -17.64
C LYS A 30 2.05 -1.78 -16.59
N GLN A 31 2.81 -2.87 -16.55
CA GLN A 31 2.64 -3.93 -15.55
C GLN A 31 3.46 -3.62 -14.29
N PHE A 32 2.85 -3.85 -13.14
CA PHE A 32 3.47 -3.74 -11.83
C PHE A 32 3.30 -5.07 -11.10
N THR A 33 4.33 -5.48 -10.37
CA THR A 33 4.37 -6.74 -9.59
C THR A 33 3.66 -6.62 -8.25
N ASN A 34 3.62 -5.40 -7.69
CA ASN A 34 2.96 -5.06 -6.45
C ASN A 34 2.67 -3.55 -6.37
N VAL A 35 1.93 -3.13 -5.35
CA VAL A 35 1.48 -1.73 -5.19
C VAL A 35 2.65 -0.80 -4.88
N GLU A 36 3.64 -1.27 -4.12
CA GLU A 36 4.80 -0.44 -3.80
C GLU A 36 5.60 -0.06 -5.05
N GLN A 37 5.82 -0.99 -5.97
CA GLN A 37 6.50 -0.72 -7.24
C GLN A 37 5.78 0.40 -8.03
N TYR A 38 4.45 0.35 -8.08
CA TYR A 38 3.64 1.41 -8.70
C TYR A 38 3.84 2.77 -8.00
N MET A 39 3.79 2.78 -6.66
CA MET A 39 3.92 4.01 -5.87
C MET A 39 5.28 4.68 -6.09
N LEU A 40 6.36 3.89 -6.11
CA LEU A 40 7.71 4.39 -6.38
C LEU A 40 7.85 4.87 -7.82
N TYR A 41 7.30 4.12 -8.79
CA TYR A 41 7.31 4.52 -10.20
C TYR A 41 6.61 5.87 -10.40
N LEU A 42 5.39 6.01 -9.88
CA LEU A 42 4.63 7.24 -10.03
C LEU A 42 5.33 8.42 -9.35
N LYS A 43 5.92 8.21 -8.16
CA LYS A 43 6.71 9.23 -7.48
C LYS A 43 7.91 9.65 -8.34
N ALA A 44 8.64 8.70 -8.91
CA ALA A 44 9.79 9.01 -9.78
C ALA A 44 9.37 9.81 -11.02
N VAL A 45 8.28 9.43 -11.69
CA VAL A 45 7.75 10.16 -12.85
C VAL A 45 7.32 11.57 -12.48
N MET A 46 6.60 11.75 -11.37
CA MET A 46 6.11 13.09 -10.96
C MET A 46 7.22 14.09 -10.64
N PHE A 47 8.41 13.61 -10.30
CA PHE A 47 9.53 14.45 -9.91
C PHE A 47 10.69 14.41 -10.91
N GLY A 48 10.43 14.01 -12.16
CA GLY A 48 11.41 14.06 -13.25
C GLY A 48 12.62 13.16 -13.03
N ALA A 49 12.41 11.97 -12.47
CA ALA A 49 13.44 10.96 -12.26
C ALA A 49 13.22 9.77 -13.22
N GLU A 50 13.22 10.02 -14.53
CA GLU A 50 12.86 9.07 -15.58
C GLU A 50 13.75 7.82 -15.57
N ASP A 51 15.06 7.97 -15.36
CA ASP A 51 15.99 6.85 -15.26
C ASP A 51 15.67 5.94 -14.07
N THR A 52 15.26 6.53 -12.94
CA THR A 52 14.82 5.77 -11.76
C THR A 52 13.50 5.08 -12.03
N ALA A 53 12.55 5.76 -12.68
CA ALA A 53 11.27 5.18 -13.06
C ALA A 53 11.45 3.97 -13.99
N ALA A 54 12.35 4.06 -14.97
CA ALA A 54 12.67 2.96 -15.89
C ALA A 54 13.32 1.77 -15.16
N GLN A 55 14.20 2.03 -14.19
CA GLN A 55 14.78 0.98 -13.34
C GLN A 55 13.73 0.30 -12.45
N ILE A 56 12.82 1.07 -11.85
CA ILE A 56 11.73 0.56 -11.03
C ILE A 56 10.85 -0.40 -11.84
N LEU A 57 10.50 -0.07 -13.09
CA LEU A 57 9.69 -0.94 -13.95
C LEU A 57 10.38 -2.27 -14.31
N ARG A 58 11.72 -2.32 -14.30
CA ARG A 58 12.49 -3.50 -14.72
C ARG A 58 12.83 -4.46 -13.56
N THR A 59 12.46 -4.12 -12.33
CA THR A 59 12.81 -4.93 -11.16
C THR A 59 11.58 -5.31 -10.33
N ALA A 60 11.56 -6.56 -9.89
CA ALA A 60 10.63 -7.05 -8.87
C ALA A 60 11.31 -7.20 -7.50
N ASP A 61 12.62 -6.94 -7.42
CA ASP A 61 13.39 -7.15 -6.20
C ASP A 61 13.09 -6.05 -5.18
N GLN A 62 12.59 -6.47 -4.02
CA GLN A 62 12.20 -5.56 -2.95
C GLN A 62 13.37 -4.73 -2.41
N THR A 63 14.60 -5.27 -2.41
CA THR A 63 15.79 -4.55 -1.93
C THR A 63 16.16 -3.43 -2.89
N MET A 64 16.17 -3.73 -4.19
CA MET A 64 16.42 -2.78 -5.26
C MET A 64 15.36 -1.68 -5.30
N LEU A 65 14.07 -2.03 -5.17
CA LEU A 65 12.99 -1.03 -5.08
C LEU A 65 13.18 -0.08 -3.91
N LYS A 66 13.55 -0.59 -2.72
CA LYS A 66 13.86 0.27 -1.56
C LYS A 66 15.06 1.18 -1.81
N GLN A 67 16.10 0.71 -2.49
CA GLN A 67 17.26 1.53 -2.85
C GLN A 67 16.86 2.66 -3.82
N LEU A 68 16.16 2.33 -4.90
CA LEU A 68 15.64 3.30 -5.87
C LEU A 68 14.71 4.33 -5.22
N GLY A 69 13.84 3.88 -4.30
CA GLY A 69 12.96 4.76 -3.55
C GLY A 69 13.68 5.80 -2.68
N ARG A 70 14.90 5.48 -2.19
CA ARG A 70 15.73 6.44 -1.45
C ARG A 70 16.32 7.53 -2.34
N LEU A 71 16.59 7.24 -3.61
CA LEU A 71 17.11 8.22 -4.57
C LEU A 71 16.09 9.34 -4.84
N ILE A 72 14.80 9.01 -4.78
CA ILE A 72 13.68 9.94 -4.99
C ILE A 72 13.05 10.44 -3.68
N TRP A 73 13.74 10.26 -2.54
CA TRP A 73 13.23 10.65 -1.22
C TRP A 73 13.15 12.17 -1.03
N ASN A 74 14.12 12.91 -1.56
CA ASN A 74 14.23 14.37 -1.41
C ASN A 74 13.32 15.18 -2.35
N ALA A 75 12.49 14.50 -3.15
CA ALA A 75 11.50 15.16 -3.95
C ALA A 75 10.48 15.93 -3.09
N ASN A 76 9.82 16.95 -3.65
CA ASN A 76 8.94 17.87 -2.92
C ASN A 76 7.83 17.11 -2.15
N ASN A 77 8.08 16.87 -0.86
CA ASN A 77 7.22 16.06 -0.01
C ASN A 77 5.84 16.69 0.20
N THR A 78 5.71 18.01 0.09
CA THR A 78 4.42 18.70 0.19
C THR A 78 3.48 18.25 -0.93
N VAL A 79 3.97 18.25 -2.18
CA VAL A 79 3.18 17.81 -3.33
C VAL A 79 2.87 16.31 -3.24
N TRP A 80 3.87 15.49 -2.91
CA TRP A 80 3.67 14.04 -2.77
C TRP A 80 2.65 13.70 -1.67
N ASN A 81 2.68 14.39 -0.54
CA ASN A 81 1.75 14.15 0.55
C ASN A 81 0.29 14.40 0.15
N GLY A 82 0.03 15.38 -0.72
CA GLY A 82 -1.30 15.63 -1.27
C GLY A 82 -1.78 14.58 -2.28
N LEU A 83 -0.87 13.91 -2.98
CA LEU A 83 -1.20 12.99 -4.09
C LEU A 83 -1.09 11.51 -3.71
N ARG A 84 -0.29 11.14 -2.71
CA ARG A 84 0.04 9.75 -2.38
C ARG A 84 -1.18 8.88 -2.10
N GLN A 85 -2.23 9.41 -1.48
CA GLN A 85 -3.42 8.62 -1.19
C GLN A 85 -4.24 8.34 -2.45
N ILE A 86 -4.32 9.31 -3.36
CA ILE A 86 -4.98 9.14 -4.66
C ILE A 86 -4.26 8.07 -5.47
N ALA A 87 -2.93 8.15 -5.53
CA ALA A 87 -2.08 7.15 -6.16
C ALA A 87 -2.27 5.75 -5.55
N LEU A 88 -2.25 5.67 -4.22
CA LEU A 88 -2.45 4.42 -3.49
C LEU A 88 -3.82 3.82 -3.77
N CYS A 89 -4.88 4.65 -3.77
CA CYS A 89 -6.23 4.21 -4.07
C CYS A 89 -6.34 3.66 -5.49
N LYS A 90 -5.74 4.32 -6.49
CA LYS A 90 -5.70 3.82 -7.88
C LYS A 90 -5.02 2.46 -7.92
N ALA A 91 -3.83 2.32 -7.35
CA ALA A 91 -3.07 1.06 -7.35
C ALA A 91 -3.80 -0.09 -6.65
N LEU A 92 -4.40 0.18 -5.49
CA LEU A 92 -5.16 -0.82 -4.75
C LEU A 92 -6.42 -1.24 -5.51
N ARG A 93 -7.14 -0.28 -6.12
CA ARG A 93 -8.30 -0.60 -6.97
C ARG A 93 -7.90 -1.50 -8.14
N GLU A 94 -6.77 -1.23 -8.79
CA GLU A 94 -6.28 -2.05 -9.90
C GLU A 94 -5.79 -3.43 -9.43
N LYS A 95 -5.00 -3.49 -8.34
CA LYS A 95 -4.58 -4.76 -7.71
C LYS A 95 -5.77 -5.65 -7.39
N PHE A 96 -6.73 -5.15 -6.61
CA PHE A 96 -7.88 -5.95 -6.19
C PHE A 96 -8.92 -6.10 -7.31
N GLY A 97 -9.01 -5.17 -8.25
CA GLY A 97 -9.92 -5.25 -9.39
C GLY A 97 -9.52 -6.32 -10.40
N GLN A 98 -8.21 -6.49 -10.63
CA GLN A 98 -7.67 -7.44 -11.61
C GLN A 98 -7.36 -8.82 -11.01
N ASN A 99 -7.42 -8.98 -9.68
CA ASN A 99 -7.15 -10.24 -8.98
C ASN A 99 -8.39 -10.68 -8.19
N ASP A 100 -9.27 -11.47 -8.83
CA ASP A 100 -10.59 -11.83 -8.28
C ASP A 100 -10.54 -12.54 -6.90
N ASN A 101 -9.56 -13.42 -6.69
CA ASN A 101 -9.39 -14.08 -5.39
C ASN A 101 -9.03 -13.05 -4.30
N LEU A 102 -8.10 -12.13 -4.58
CA LEU A 102 -7.74 -11.07 -3.64
C LEU A 102 -8.93 -10.14 -3.38
N ARG A 103 -9.73 -9.83 -4.41
CA ARG A 103 -10.98 -9.06 -4.25
C ARG A 103 -11.91 -9.73 -3.26
N ALA A 104 -12.13 -11.04 -3.41
CA ALA A 104 -12.97 -11.82 -2.50
C ALA A 104 -12.41 -11.81 -1.07
N GLN A 105 -11.09 -11.95 -0.90
CA GLN A 105 -10.44 -11.84 0.42
C GLN A 105 -10.65 -10.46 1.03
N LEU A 106 -10.48 -9.36 0.27
CA LEU A 106 -10.72 -8.01 0.74
C LEU A 106 -12.19 -7.80 1.16
N LEU A 107 -13.14 -8.27 0.35
CA LEU A 107 -14.57 -8.22 0.66
C LEU A 107 -14.92 -9.02 1.91
N SER A 108 -14.28 -10.18 2.13
CA SER A 108 -14.50 -11.01 3.32
C SER A 108 -14.07 -10.36 4.64
N THR A 109 -13.31 -9.26 4.59
CA THR A 109 -13.04 -8.45 5.79
C THR A 109 -14.27 -7.71 6.31
N GLY A 110 -15.39 -7.72 5.56
CA GLY A 110 -16.67 -7.17 5.98
C GLY A 110 -16.56 -5.67 6.30
N ASP A 111 -16.88 -5.32 7.55
CA ASP A 111 -16.79 -3.94 8.07
C ASP A 111 -15.63 -3.76 9.06
N ALA A 112 -14.69 -4.70 9.09
CA ALA A 112 -13.51 -4.60 9.93
C ALA A 112 -12.67 -3.38 9.59
N ILE A 113 -12.03 -2.82 10.61
CA ILE A 113 -10.98 -1.82 10.47
C ILE A 113 -9.69 -2.54 10.10
N LEU A 114 -9.07 -2.13 9.01
CA LEU A 114 -7.81 -2.72 8.54
C LEU A 114 -6.65 -1.91 9.11
N ALA A 115 -5.75 -2.54 9.85
CA ALA A 115 -4.65 -1.92 10.57
C ALA A 115 -3.31 -2.39 9.99
N ASN A 116 -2.59 -1.49 9.33
CA ASN A 116 -1.23 -1.77 8.87
C ASN A 116 -0.26 -1.62 10.05
N CYS A 117 0.08 -2.73 10.68
CA CYS A 117 0.88 -2.83 11.88
C CYS A 117 2.38 -2.90 11.57
N ALA A 118 2.88 -1.86 10.91
CA ALA A 118 4.27 -1.73 10.48
C ALA A 118 5.14 -0.92 11.46
N GLY A 119 4.97 -1.09 12.78
CA GLY A 119 5.88 -0.72 13.87
C GLY A 119 6.39 0.72 13.96
N LYS A 120 7.19 1.14 12.98
CA LYS A 120 7.81 2.48 12.89
C LYS A 120 7.23 3.34 11.77
N GLU A 121 6.27 2.81 11.02
CA GLU A 121 5.68 3.49 9.89
C GLU A 121 4.41 4.23 10.33
N ASN A 122 4.50 5.56 10.39
CA ASN A 122 3.48 6.43 10.97
C ASN A 122 2.57 7.10 9.93
N VAL A 123 2.82 6.90 8.63
CA VAL A 123 2.01 7.47 7.56
C VAL A 123 1.02 6.45 7.03
N PHE A 124 1.50 5.37 6.44
CA PHE A 124 0.70 4.27 5.93
C PHE A 124 0.30 3.27 7.02
N GLY A 125 1.00 3.24 8.16
CA GLY A 125 0.79 2.33 9.27
C GLY A 125 0.21 2.97 10.53
N THR A 126 -0.17 2.12 11.48
CA THR A 126 -0.67 2.51 12.81
C THR A 126 0.43 3.00 13.75
N GLY A 127 1.70 2.83 13.36
CA GLY A 127 2.88 3.00 14.22
C GLY A 127 2.97 1.99 15.38
N LEU A 128 2.29 0.85 15.25
CA LEU A 128 2.36 -0.29 16.16
C LEU A 128 2.73 -1.56 15.40
N ASP A 129 3.38 -2.51 16.06
CA ASP A 129 3.65 -3.85 15.53
C ASP A 129 2.47 -4.80 15.76
N LEU A 130 2.44 -5.93 15.05
CA LEU A 130 1.38 -6.95 15.18
C LEU A 130 1.29 -7.60 16.58
N ASN A 131 2.35 -7.51 17.39
CA ASN A 131 2.38 -8.03 18.76
C ASN A 131 1.99 -6.98 19.81
N ALA A 132 1.70 -5.74 19.41
CA ALA A 132 1.18 -4.70 20.28
C ALA A 132 -0.37 -4.74 20.35
N ASP A 133 -0.96 -3.98 21.27
CA ASP A 133 -2.41 -3.80 21.36
C ASP A 133 -2.91 -2.83 20.26
N PHE A 134 -2.80 -3.25 19.00
CA PHE A 134 -3.28 -2.49 17.85
C PHE A 134 -4.81 -2.53 17.70
N ALA A 135 -5.50 -3.42 18.41
CA ALA A 135 -6.95 -3.48 18.40
C ALA A 135 -7.57 -2.27 19.11
N ASN A 136 -6.85 -1.69 20.07
CA ASN A 136 -7.20 -0.43 20.70
C ASN A 136 -6.70 0.76 19.86
N LEU A 137 -7.63 1.42 19.16
CA LEU A 137 -7.33 2.58 18.30
C LEU A 137 -6.68 3.75 19.07
N HIS A 138 -6.88 3.87 20.38
CA HIS A 138 -6.25 4.93 21.17
C HIS A 138 -4.73 4.76 21.30
N ASN A 139 -4.21 3.56 21.07
CA ASN A 139 -2.78 3.29 21.10
C ASN A 139 -2.08 3.68 19.78
N TRP A 140 -2.84 3.98 18.72
CA TRP A 140 -2.26 4.29 17.42
C TRP A 140 -1.57 5.66 17.46
N ASN A 141 -0.33 5.70 16.99
CA ASN A 141 0.47 6.92 16.83
C ASN A 141 0.84 7.18 15.36
N GLY A 142 0.25 6.41 14.43
CA GLY A 142 0.34 6.59 12.99
C GLY A 142 -1.02 6.84 12.33
N GLN A 143 -0.99 7.30 11.07
CA GLN A 143 -2.18 7.70 10.30
C GLN A 143 -2.93 6.52 9.66
N ASN A 144 -2.31 5.33 9.61
CA ASN A 144 -2.87 4.12 9.01
C ASN A 144 -3.47 4.33 7.60
N LEU A 145 -2.82 5.17 6.79
CA LEU A 145 -3.33 5.59 5.47
C LEU A 145 -3.61 4.38 4.56
N LEU A 146 -2.78 3.33 4.61
CA LEU A 146 -3.00 2.12 3.83
C LEU A 146 -4.25 1.37 4.27
N GLY A 147 -4.41 1.15 5.57
CA GLY A 147 -5.58 0.47 6.13
C GLY A 147 -6.89 1.16 5.75
N PHE A 148 -6.97 2.48 5.91
CA PHE A 148 -8.16 3.24 5.53
C PHE A 148 -8.40 3.27 4.01
N THR A 149 -7.34 3.32 3.20
CA THR A 149 -7.49 3.30 1.74
C THR A 149 -7.97 1.92 1.25
N LEU A 150 -7.51 0.83 1.87
CA LEU A 150 -8.04 -0.51 1.60
C LEU A 150 -9.53 -0.61 1.93
N MET A 151 -9.97 -0.04 3.06
CA MET A 151 -11.39 0.00 3.44
C MET A 151 -12.21 0.79 2.41
N TYR A 152 -11.72 1.95 1.97
CA TYR A 152 -12.36 2.71 0.90
C TYR A 152 -12.48 1.90 -0.39
N VAL A 153 -11.39 1.27 -0.84
CA VAL A 153 -11.39 0.43 -2.05
C VAL A 153 -12.32 -0.78 -1.93
N ARG A 154 -12.38 -1.42 -0.75
CA ARG A 154 -13.33 -2.50 -0.46
C ARG A 154 -14.76 -2.02 -0.69
N ASP A 155 -15.11 -0.85 -0.17
CA ASP A 155 -16.46 -0.31 -0.26
C ASP A 155 -16.83 0.08 -1.71
N GLN A 156 -15.86 0.33 -2.59
CA GLN A 156 -16.08 0.52 -4.03
C GLN A 156 -16.43 -0.79 -4.78
N PHE A 157 -16.13 -1.95 -4.18
CA PHE A 157 -16.48 -3.26 -4.72
C PHE A 157 -17.75 -3.84 -4.10
N LYS A 158 -18.28 -3.22 -3.05
CA LYS A 158 -19.62 -3.51 -2.54
C LYS A 158 -20.60 -2.93 -3.57
N GLY A 159 -21.46 -3.78 -4.12
CA GLY A 159 -22.51 -3.36 -5.06
C GLY A 159 -23.47 -2.36 -4.44
#